data_AF-A0A2W7S273-F1
#
_entry.id   AF-A0A2W7S273-F1
#
_cell.length_a   1.000
_cell.length_b   1.000
_cell.length_c   1.000
_cell.angle_alpha   90.00
_cell.angle_beta   90.00
_cell.angle_gamma   90.00
#
_symmetry.space_group_name_H-M   'P 1'
#
loop_
_entity.id
_entity.type
_entity.pdbx_description
1 polymer ?
#
loop_
_entity_poly.entity_id
_entity_poly.type
_entity_poly.pdbx_seq_one_letter_code
_entity_poly.pdbx_strand_id
1 'polypeptide(L)'
;MTIATRAEATERDLDRKTGFNTDAQAAYLRFAADPNTLWPGNLRDLRASAHRMATLAERGRITLPMVQAEISRLRAQWAAARQDADAALLADVLQDPDALDEFDRVQLAAVLRACRECTSLSAAGRRLFATSRQGKASQNDADRLRKYLGRFGLDWVKIQIC
;
A
#
# COMPACT_ATOMS: atom_id res chain seq x y z
N MET A 1 5.19 -15.05 14.23
CA MET A 1 3.72 -15.18 14.11
C MET A 1 3.39 -15.38 12.64
N THR A 2 2.99 -16.59 12.26
CA THR A 2 2.93 -17.06 10.86
C THR A 2 1.72 -16.46 10.13
N ILE A 3 1.84 -16.31 8.80
CA ILE A 3 0.81 -15.71 7.93
C ILE A 3 -0.56 -16.42 8.05
N ALA A 4 -0.55 -17.74 8.25
CA ALA A 4 -1.76 -18.53 8.54
C ALA A 4 -2.57 -17.98 9.72
N THR A 5 -1.90 -17.63 10.83
CA THR A 5 -2.55 -17.09 12.03
C THR A 5 -3.21 -15.73 11.80
N ARG A 6 -2.70 -14.93 10.85
CA ARG A 6 -3.26 -13.61 10.51
C ARG A 6 -4.44 -13.70 9.57
N ALA A 7 -4.39 -14.63 8.61
CA ALA A 7 -5.51 -14.89 7.73
C ALA A 7 -6.71 -15.48 8.51
N GLU A 8 -6.46 -16.40 9.45
CA GLU A 8 -7.47 -16.92 10.39
C GLU A 8 -8.07 -15.80 11.27
N ALA A 9 -7.26 -14.84 11.73
CA ALA A 9 -7.76 -13.69 12.48
C ALA A 9 -8.65 -12.77 11.61
N THR A 10 -8.36 -12.67 10.31
CA THR A 10 -9.18 -11.91 9.36
C THR A 10 -10.53 -12.59 9.12
N GLU A 11 -10.55 -13.92 9.12
CA GLU A 11 -11.79 -14.71 9.05
C GLU A 11 -12.66 -14.52 10.29
N ARG A 12 -12.05 -14.34 11.47
CA ARG A 12 -12.77 -14.02 12.72
C ARG A 12 -13.37 -12.59 12.73
N ASP A 13 -12.79 -11.68 11.96
CA ASP A 13 -13.26 -10.29 11.81
C ASP A 13 -14.36 -10.13 10.75
N LEU A 14 -14.62 -11.15 9.93
CA LEU A 14 -15.77 -11.15 9.02
C LEU A 14 -17.06 -11.31 9.83
N ASP A 15 -18.10 -10.57 9.44
CA ASP A 15 -19.40 -10.64 10.08
C ASP A 15 -19.85 -12.11 10.18
N ARG A 16 -20.31 -12.53 11.37
CA ARG A 16 -20.56 -13.93 11.79
C ARG A 16 -21.45 -14.75 10.83
N LYS A 17 -22.09 -14.09 9.86
CA LYS A 17 -22.98 -14.66 8.85
C LYS A 17 -22.27 -15.12 7.58
N THR A 18 -20.98 -14.83 7.38
CA THR A 18 -20.27 -15.12 6.13
C THR A 18 -19.06 -16.02 6.34
N GLY A 19 -19.13 -17.26 5.84
CA GLY A 19 -18.06 -18.25 5.98
C GLY A 19 -17.48 -18.69 4.63
N PHE A 20 -16.21 -19.10 4.60
CA PHE A 20 -15.63 -19.72 3.43
C PHE A 20 -16.08 -21.17 3.29
N ASN A 21 -16.25 -21.64 2.05
CA ASN A 21 -16.20 -23.07 1.80
C ASN A 21 -14.77 -23.59 1.99
N THR A 22 -14.60 -24.86 2.36
CA THR A 22 -13.30 -25.44 2.69
C THR A 22 -12.28 -25.34 1.54
N ASP A 23 -12.74 -25.54 0.30
CA ASP A 23 -11.93 -25.41 -0.91
C ASP A 23 -11.57 -23.94 -1.21
N ALA A 24 -12.52 -23.03 -1.01
CA ALA A 24 -12.34 -21.59 -1.15
C ALA A 24 -11.34 -21.05 -0.12
N GLN A 25 -11.47 -21.48 1.14
CA GLN A 25 -10.59 -21.11 2.24
C GLN A 25 -9.16 -21.58 1.96
N ALA A 26 -8.97 -22.85 1.58
CA ALA A 26 -7.66 -23.40 1.24
C ALA A 26 -7.01 -22.65 0.07
N ALA A 27 -7.78 -22.30 -0.97
CA ALA A 27 -7.29 -21.53 -2.10
C ALA A 27 -6.88 -20.11 -1.70
N TYR A 28 -7.69 -19.43 -0.88
CA TYR A 28 -7.41 -18.07 -0.41
C TYR A 28 -6.21 -18.02 0.53
N LEU A 29 -6.11 -18.95 1.49
CA LEU A 29 -4.97 -19.06 2.41
C LEU A 29 -3.67 -19.35 1.66
N ARG A 30 -3.70 -20.26 0.69
CA ARG A 30 -2.52 -20.56 -0.15
C ARG A 30 -2.08 -19.33 -0.94
N PHE A 31 -3.01 -18.57 -1.50
CA PHE A 31 -2.70 -17.32 -2.19
C PHE A 31 -2.13 -16.26 -1.23
N ALA A 32 -2.76 -16.05 -0.07
CA ALA A 32 -2.29 -15.08 0.92
C ALA A 32 -0.92 -15.44 1.55
N ALA A 33 -0.55 -16.72 1.55
CA ALA A 33 0.73 -17.20 2.05
C ALA A 33 1.84 -17.24 0.98
N ASP A 34 1.53 -16.99 -0.29
CA ASP A 34 2.51 -17.03 -1.38
C ASP A 34 3.43 -15.79 -1.28
N PRO A 35 4.76 -15.99 -1.13
CA PRO A 35 5.73 -14.90 -1.01
C PRO A 35 5.84 -14.03 -2.27
N ASN A 36 5.31 -14.47 -3.42
CA ASN A 36 5.26 -13.69 -4.65
C ASN A 36 4.03 -12.77 -4.77
N THR A 37 3.16 -12.77 -3.77
CA THR A 37 2.08 -11.78 -3.68
C THR A 37 2.60 -10.46 -3.12
N LEU A 38 1.95 -9.34 -3.49
CA LEU A 38 2.25 -8.03 -2.89
C LEU A 38 1.75 -7.90 -1.45
N TRP A 39 1.33 -9.01 -0.82
CA TRP A 39 0.76 -9.05 0.53
C TRP A 39 1.65 -9.58 1.66
N PRO A 40 2.98 -9.32 1.74
CA PRO A 40 3.70 -9.55 2.99
C PRO A 40 3.35 -8.44 4.01
N GLY A 41 2.39 -8.70 4.89
CA GLY A 41 2.16 -7.88 6.09
C GLY A 41 1.06 -6.81 6.02
N ASN A 42 0.42 -6.60 4.87
CA ASN A 42 -0.67 -5.64 4.72
C ASN A 42 -2.04 -6.22 5.14
N LEU A 43 -2.34 -6.16 6.43
CA LEU A 43 -3.61 -6.66 7.00
C LEU A 43 -4.84 -5.87 6.51
N ARG A 44 -4.65 -4.60 6.11
CA ARG A 44 -5.73 -3.75 5.58
C ARG A 44 -6.24 -4.28 4.24
N ASP A 45 -5.33 -4.66 3.35
CA ASP A 45 -5.70 -5.19 2.03
C ASP A 45 -6.37 -6.56 2.13
N LEU A 46 -5.87 -7.41 3.04
CA LEU A 46 -6.48 -8.71 3.34
C LEU A 46 -7.92 -8.55 3.84
N ARG A 47 -8.16 -7.61 4.76
CA ARG A 47 -9.51 -7.28 5.26
C ARG A 47 -10.41 -6.73 4.15
N ALA A 48 -9.90 -5.84 3.32
CA ALA A 48 -10.67 -5.26 2.21
C ALA A 48 -11.07 -6.31 1.17
N SER A 49 -10.16 -7.25 0.85
CA SER A 49 -10.43 -8.41 -0.01
C SER A 49 -11.50 -9.33 0.58
N ALA A 50 -11.33 -9.70 1.85
CA ALA A 50 -12.29 -10.55 2.55
C ALA A 50 -13.69 -9.90 2.61
N HIS A 51 -13.77 -8.59 2.87
CA HIS A 51 -15.03 -7.84 2.87
C HIS A 51 -15.70 -7.83 1.50
N ARG A 52 -14.96 -7.63 0.40
CA ARG A 52 -15.54 -7.67 -0.96
C ARG A 52 -16.16 -9.03 -1.28
N MET A 53 -15.43 -10.11 -0.96
CA MET A 53 -15.96 -11.46 -1.13
C MET A 53 -17.19 -11.69 -0.26
N ALA A 54 -17.22 -11.14 0.96
CA ALA A 54 -18.39 -11.25 1.83
C ALA A 54 -19.60 -10.45 1.31
N THR A 55 -19.40 -9.26 0.74
CA THR A 55 -20.47 -8.47 0.10
C THR A 55 -21.09 -9.21 -1.09
N LEU A 56 -20.30 -9.97 -1.84
CA LEU A 56 -20.79 -10.78 -2.97
C LEU A 56 -21.41 -12.11 -2.53
N ALA A 57 -21.27 -12.50 -1.26
CA ALA A 57 -21.78 -13.76 -0.73
C ALA A 57 -23.25 -13.62 -0.32
N GLU A 58 -24.16 -13.58 -1.30
CA GLU A 58 -25.61 -13.40 -1.07
C GLU A 58 -26.23 -14.39 -0.07
N ARG A 59 -25.67 -15.61 0.04
CA ARG A 59 -26.09 -16.66 0.99
C ARG A 59 -25.15 -16.87 2.18
N GLY A 60 -24.26 -15.91 2.44
CA GLY A 60 -23.29 -16.01 3.55
C GLY A 60 -22.22 -17.08 3.32
N ARG A 61 -22.01 -17.53 2.08
CA ARG A 61 -20.93 -18.47 1.74
C ARG A 61 -20.04 -17.94 0.63
N ILE A 62 -18.75 -17.83 0.93
CA ILE A 62 -17.73 -17.50 -0.05
C ILE A 62 -17.32 -18.78 -0.77
N THR A 63 -17.58 -18.82 -2.07
CA THR A 63 -17.33 -19.99 -2.92
C THR A 63 -15.97 -19.89 -3.61
N LEU A 64 -15.45 -21.02 -4.11
CA LEU A 64 -14.19 -21.05 -4.84
C LEU A 64 -14.18 -20.12 -6.07
N PRO A 65 -15.24 -20.03 -6.90
CA PRO A 65 -15.29 -19.05 -7.99
C PRO A 65 -15.14 -17.60 -7.52
N MET A 66 -15.71 -17.22 -6.38
CA MET A 66 -15.58 -15.87 -5.81
C MET A 66 -14.14 -15.58 -5.39
N VAL A 67 -13.47 -16.56 -4.77
CA VAL A 67 -12.05 -16.47 -4.42
C VAL A 67 -11.18 -16.33 -5.67
N GLN A 68 -11.44 -17.12 -6.71
CA GLN A 68 -10.67 -17.03 -7.97
C GLN A 68 -10.88 -15.69 -8.69
N ALA A 69 -12.11 -15.16 -8.68
CA ALA A 69 -12.41 -13.84 -9.21
C ALA A 69 -11.66 -12.74 -8.44
N GLU A 70 -11.66 -12.81 -7.11
CA GLU A 70 -10.93 -11.85 -6.27
C GLU A 70 -9.42 -11.95 -6.47
N ILE A 71 -8.85 -13.16 -6.54
CA ILE A 71 -7.43 -13.36 -6.87
C ILE A 71 -7.08 -12.74 -8.22
N SER A 72 -7.93 -12.92 -9.23
CA SER A 72 -7.71 -12.37 -10.57
C SER A 72 -7.77 -10.84 -10.55
N ARG A 73 -8.75 -10.26 -9.84
CA ARG A 73 -8.87 -8.81 -9.62
C ARG A 73 -7.62 -8.25 -8.94
N LEU A 74 -7.14 -8.89 -7.88
CA LEU A 74 -5.95 -8.47 -7.15
C LEU A 74 -4.70 -8.55 -8.03
N ARG A 75 -4.53 -9.62 -8.78
CA ARG A 75 -3.43 -9.75 -9.75
C ARG A 75 -3.47 -8.66 -10.82
N ALA A 76 -4.65 -8.32 -11.35
CA ALA A 76 -4.81 -7.24 -12.31
C ALA A 76 -4.48 -5.87 -11.68
N GLN A 77 -4.97 -5.61 -10.46
CA GLN A 77 -4.66 -4.42 -9.69
C GLN A 77 -3.14 -4.29 -9.44
N TRP A 78 -2.49 -5.39 -9.08
CA TRP A 78 -1.04 -5.43 -8.86
C TRP A 78 -0.25 -5.28 -10.16
N ALA A 79 -0.72 -5.87 -11.26
CA ALA A 79 -0.09 -5.69 -12.57
C ALA A 79 -0.19 -4.23 -13.02
N ALA A 80 -1.33 -3.58 -12.81
CA ALA A 80 -1.51 -2.15 -13.07
C ALA A 80 -0.62 -1.28 -12.16
N ALA A 81 -0.57 -1.58 -10.85
CA ALA A 81 0.33 -0.93 -9.90
C ALA A 81 1.82 -1.14 -10.24
N ARG A 82 2.17 -2.25 -10.91
CA ARG A 82 3.53 -2.53 -11.39
C ARG A 82 3.84 -1.82 -12.71
N GLN A 83 2.83 -1.45 -13.49
CA GLN A 83 2.97 -0.60 -14.68
C GLN A 83 3.07 0.89 -14.32
N ASP A 84 2.51 1.30 -13.18
CA ASP A 84 2.65 2.65 -12.62
C ASP A 84 3.08 2.60 -11.15
N ALA A 85 4.39 2.41 -10.94
CA ALA A 85 4.98 2.33 -9.61
C ALA A 85 4.87 3.63 -8.82
N ASP A 86 4.71 4.77 -9.49
CA ASP A 86 4.49 6.07 -8.86
C ASP A 86 3.08 6.13 -8.28
N ALA A 87 2.06 5.71 -9.04
CA ALA A 87 0.69 5.61 -8.55
C ALA A 87 0.57 4.66 -7.34
N ALA A 88 1.26 3.51 -7.37
CA ALA A 88 1.30 2.60 -6.23
C ALA A 88 1.89 3.26 -4.97
N LEU A 89 3.03 3.95 -5.14
CA LEU A 89 3.71 4.64 -4.05
C LEU A 89 2.87 5.77 -3.45
N LEU A 90 2.09 6.47 -4.28
CA LEU A 90 1.19 7.55 -3.84
C LEU A 90 -0.04 7.00 -3.12
N ALA A 91 -0.61 5.90 -3.59
CA ALA A 91 -1.77 5.25 -2.98
C ALA A 91 -1.46 4.69 -1.57
N ASP A 92 -0.21 4.37 -1.26
CA ASP A 92 0.22 3.93 0.08
C ASP A 92 0.09 5.04 1.14
N VAL A 93 0.29 6.30 0.73
CA VAL A 93 0.43 7.42 1.66
C VAL A 93 -0.71 8.45 1.56
N LEU A 94 -1.42 8.51 0.44
CA LEU A 94 -2.53 9.43 0.20
C LEU A 94 -3.87 8.69 0.17
N GLN A 95 -4.91 9.34 0.70
CA GLN A 95 -6.27 8.83 0.63
C GLN A 95 -6.90 9.01 -0.75
N ASP A 96 -6.55 10.11 -1.43
CA ASP A 96 -7.00 10.44 -2.78
C ASP A 96 -5.80 10.93 -3.61
N PRO A 97 -4.99 10.00 -4.17
CA PRO A 97 -3.91 10.37 -5.07
C PRO A 97 -4.44 10.94 -6.39
N ASP A 98 -5.74 10.77 -6.69
CA ASP A 98 -6.29 11.16 -7.99
C ASP A 98 -6.55 12.66 -8.15
N ALA A 99 -6.67 13.36 -7.02
CA ALA A 99 -6.76 14.82 -6.95
C ALA A 99 -5.43 15.54 -7.26
N LEU A 100 -4.31 14.82 -7.37
CA LEU A 100 -3.02 15.42 -7.73
C LEU A 100 -2.89 15.61 -9.24
N ASP A 101 -2.37 16.76 -9.64
CA ASP A 101 -1.91 16.97 -11.01
C ASP A 101 -0.71 16.08 -11.33
N GLU A 102 -0.50 15.82 -12.61
CA GLU A 102 0.55 14.91 -13.09
C GLU A 102 1.96 15.36 -12.67
N PHE A 103 2.20 16.67 -12.55
CA PHE A 103 3.49 17.21 -12.11
C PHE A 103 3.73 16.92 -10.62
N ASP A 104 2.75 17.20 -9.76
CA ASP A 104 2.85 16.91 -8.33
C ASP A 104 2.97 15.40 -8.07
N ARG A 105 2.32 14.53 -8.85
CA ARG A 105 2.45 13.06 -8.73
C ARG A 105 3.88 12.60 -8.92
N VAL A 106 4.50 12.97 -10.05
CA VAL A 106 5.88 12.56 -10.36
C VAL A 106 6.85 13.11 -9.31
N GLN A 107 6.66 14.37 -8.90
CA GLN A 107 7.53 14.99 -7.92
C GLN A 107 7.40 14.36 -6.53
N LEU A 108 6.17 14.13 -6.07
CA LEU A 108 5.92 13.52 -4.77
C LEU A 108 6.40 12.07 -4.72
N ALA A 109 6.19 11.29 -5.79
CA ALA A 109 6.70 9.93 -5.88
C ALA A 109 8.24 9.87 -5.78
N ALA A 110 8.95 10.77 -6.47
CA ALA A 110 10.41 10.88 -6.35
C ALA A 110 10.85 11.25 -4.92
N VAL A 111 10.13 12.14 -4.25
CA VAL A 111 10.39 12.54 -2.86
C VAL A 111 10.17 11.37 -1.90
N LEU A 112 9.08 10.63 -2.03
CA LEU A 112 8.75 9.48 -1.19
C LEU A 112 9.79 8.37 -1.31
N ARG A 113 10.27 8.06 -2.52
CA ARG A 113 11.39 7.12 -2.73
C ARG A 113 12.65 7.55 -1.99
N ALA A 114 13.05 8.80 -2.15
CA ALA A 114 14.23 9.32 -1.48
C ALA A 114 14.08 9.27 0.05
N CYS A 115 12.88 9.52 0.57
CA CYS A 115 12.58 9.38 2.00
C CYS A 115 12.68 7.92 2.47
N ARG A 116 12.04 6.97 1.78
CA ARG A 116 12.08 5.54 2.12
C ARG A 116 13.49 4.93 2.05
N GLU A 117 14.32 5.40 1.13
CA GLU A 117 15.71 4.91 0.96
C GLU A 117 16.73 5.57 1.91
N CYS A 118 16.33 6.60 2.67
CA CYS A 118 17.23 7.35 3.54
C CYS A 118 16.91 7.13 5.02
N THR A 119 17.94 7.14 5.87
CA THR A 119 17.79 6.93 7.33
C THR A 119 17.29 8.17 8.08
N SER A 120 17.21 9.32 7.43
CA SER A 120 16.71 10.56 8.03
C SER A 120 16.24 11.57 6.97
N LEU A 121 15.35 12.47 7.40
CA LEU A 121 14.86 13.59 6.58
C LEU A 121 16.00 14.45 6.03
N SER A 122 17.05 14.67 6.84
CA SER A 122 18.24 15.42 6.42
C SER A 122 19.02 14.70 5.32
N ALA A 123 19.12 13.36 5.37
CA ALA A 123 19.78 12.58 4.33
C ALA A 123 18.98 12.60 3.01
N ALA A 124 17.65 12.44 3.11
CA ALA A 124 16.75 12.56 1.95
C ALA A 124 16.83 13.94 1.31
N GLY A 125 16.81 15.01 2.13
CA GLY A 125 16.94 16.39 1.65
C GLY A 125 18.25 16.65 0.92
N ARG A 126 19.39 16.17 1.46
CA ARG A 126 20.69 16.31 0.77
C ARG A 126 20.74 15.60 -0.58
N ARG A 127 20.09 14.44 -0.69
CA ARG A 127 19.98 13.68 -1.94
C ARG A 127 19.11 14.43 -2.95
N LEU A 128 17.91 14.85 -2.54
CA LEU A 128 16.95 15.53 -3.41
C LEU A 128 17.44 16.90 -3.89
N PHE A 129 18.18 17.62 -3.05
CA PHE A 129 18.66 18.97 -3.35
C PHE A 129 20.16 19.04 -3.68
N ALA A 130 20.80 17.91 -4.05
CA ALA A 130 22.25 17.77 -4.22
C ALA A 130 22.90 18.85 -5.10
N THR A 131 22.23 19.26 -6.19
CA THR A 131 22.70 20.32 -7.08
C THR A 131 22.36 21.71 -6.54
N SER A 132 21.10 21.94 -6.13
CA SER A 132 20.64 23.27 -5.69
C SER A 132 21.29 23.75 -4.38
N ARG A 133 21.77 22.82 -3.54
CA ARG A 133 22.42 23.14 -2.26
C ARG A 133 23.82 23.73 -2.42
N GLN A 134 24.49 23.50 -3.54
CA GLN A 134 25.85 24.00 -3.79
C GLN A 134 25.88 25.53 -3.95
N GLY A 135 24.78 26.14 -4.39
CA GLY A 135 24.65 27.58 -4.57
C GLY A 135 23.95 28.32 -3.43
N LYS A 136 23.66 27.68 -2.29
CA LYS A 136 22.89 28.30 -1.19
C LYS A 136 23.72 28.52 0.07
N ALA A 137 23.59 29.73 0.65
CA ALA A 137 24.27 30.14 1.87
C ALA A 137 23.81 29.38 3.14
N SER A 138 22.59 28.84 3.14
CA SER A 138 22.05 28.03 4.25
C SER A 138 21.56 26.68 3.74
N GLN A 139 22.12 25.60 4.29
CA GLN A 139 21.78 24.22 3.96
C GLN A 139 20.61 23.72 4.83
N ASN A 140 19.45 24.37 4.70
CA ASN A 140 18.24 23.96 5.43
C ASN A 140 17.35 23.00 4.60
N ASP A 141 17.99 21.98 4.04
CA ASP A 141 17.36 21.03 3.11
C ASP A 141 16.24 20.21 3.79
N ALA A 142 16.42 19.88 5.07
CA ALA A 142 15.43 19.16 5.86
C ALA A 142 14.14 19.97 6.11
N ASP A 143 14.26 21.28 6.38
CA ASP A 143 13.08 22.14 6.56
C ASP A 143 12.31 22.35 5.26
N ARG A 144 13.04 22.52 4.15
CA ARG A 144 12.43 22.62 2.81
C ARG A 144 11.66 21.35 2.48
N LEU A 145 12.26 20.19 2.73
CA LEU A 145 11.60 18.90 2.53
C LEU A 145 10.37 18.74 3.44
N ARG A 146 10.48 19.13 4.72
CA ARG A 146 9.35 19.11 5.66
C ARG A 146 8.18 19.98 5.19
N LYS A 147 8.46 21.21 4.74
CA LYS A 147 7.44 22.13 4.19
C LYS A 147 6.78 21.58 2.94
N TYR A 148 7.56 20.94 2.06
CA TYR A 148 7.02 20.30 0.87
C TYR A 148 6.06 19.16 1.23
N LEU A 149 6.47 18.22 2.08
CA LEU A 149 5.62 17.11 2.55
C LEU A 149 4.35 17.60 3.27
N GLY A 150 4.47 18.69 4.03
CA GLY A 150 3.35 19.31 4.72
C GLY A 150 2.23 19.80 3.79
N ARG A 151 2.52 20.16 2.54
CA ARG A 151 1.49 20.53 1.53
C ARG A 151 0.53 19.37 1.23
N PHE A 152 1.00 18.14 1.42
CA PHE A 152 0.23 16.92 1.18
C PHE A 152 -0.26 16.27 2.48
N GLY A 153 -0.10 16.94 3.64
CA GLY A 153 -0.47 16.38 4.95
C GLY A 153 0.41 15.20 5.41
N LEU A 154 1.59 15.05 4.79
CA LEU A 154 2.54 13.98 5.05
C LEU A 154 3.64 14.43 6.02
N ASP A 155 4.12 13.48 6.80
CA ASP A 155 5.28 13.64 7.68
C ASP A 155 6.24 12.44 7.53
N TRP A 156 7.46 12.61 8.04
CA TRP A 156 8.49 11.58 7.94
C TRP A 156 8.07 10.24 8.54
N VAL A 157 7.33 10.26 9.65
CA VAL A 157 6.95 9.05 10.38
C VAL A 157 5.94 8.26 9.56
N LYS A 158 4.92 8.91 8.99
CA LYS A 158 3.94 8.28 8.10
C LYS A 158 4.60 7.61 6.89
N ILE A 159 5.59 8.26 6.28
CA ILE A 159 6.28 7.75 5.09
C ILE A 159 7.12 6.49 5.39
N GLN A 160 7.62 6.33 6.63
CA GLN A 160 8.43 5.18 7.04
C GLN A 160 7.61 4.00 7.56
N ILE A 161 6.36 4.24 7.98
CA ILE A 161 5.48 3.21 8.55
C ILE A 161 4.63 2.52 7.47
N CYS A 162 4.26 3.27 6.42
CA CYS A 162 3.59 2.75 5.22
C CYS A 162 4.59 2.06 4.29
#